data_AF-K2HHQ1-F1
#
_entry.id   AF-K2HHQ1-F1
#
_cell.length_a   1.000
_cell.length_b   1.000
_cell.length_c   1.000
_cell.angle_alpha   90.00
_cell.angle_beta   90.00
_cell.angle_gamma   90.00
#
_symmetry.space_group_name_H-M   'P 1'
#
loop_
_entity.id
_entity.type
_entity.pdbx_description
1 polymer ?
#
loop_
_entity_poly.entity_id
_entity_poly.type
_entity_poly.pdbx_seq_one_letter_code
_entity_poly.pdbx_strand_id
1 'polypeptide(L)'
;MSEQEVLRFVRGQLNRISEGTLEGIIGTVSGYYQQYPKAFVTQAIITCCIKTIKVMSDLTEQVLLLSAFISGISGAVEIGICGELLQQLFQEPPTGSVAVFLCGLYYMKVIDEKLLVELLMESIEKNNFDIVMAIIQNGGNKIRSENPRCLREMLIKVNEVIKGKELSVKEKFVIESLNDLKNNKLVGKNEVVLERYKKIIGIVWKKYGVTKGFELSVGLQNITDKTNKWWEAGSAHSEMFVTALTNQGESETVAKAREHHMNTELRKAIFIALMGAMDYVDGYQRILQLGLHGEQEREVVFVLMYCLGQSKTYNKYFELIAEQIIQKSKANKFTFQIAFYERMKDLEKYGARAVINWATLLGVLISKDFLGLRVLKGINLIAPTTMEIVFARTVLQRVLGDESMENVTNVFTKLITLKDVDSLKIRKSIHLFLLKKMGKCQDPSQRHLIEKRKQMMIKLLNSSVDALM
;
A
#
# COMPACT_ATOMS: atom_id res chain seq x y z
N MET A 1 -9.89 23.19 -11.99
CA MET A 1 -8.62 23.85 -12.34
C MET A 1 -8.01 23.17 -13.55
N SER A 2 -7.34 23.95 -14.41
CA SER A 2 -6.52 23.45 -15.52
C SER A 2 -5.21 22.82 -15.00
N GLU A 3 -4.58 21.97 -15.82
CA GLU A 3 -3.28 21.34 -15.53
C GLU A 3 -2.21 22.37 -15.11
N GLN A 4 -2.20 23.55 -15.75
CA GLN A 4 -1.27 24.63 -15.44
C GLN A 4 -1.45 25.22 -14.04
N GLU A 5 -2.68 25.24 -13.53
CA GLU A 5 -2.97 25.73 -12.18
C GLU A 5 -2.47 24.75 -11.11
N VAL A 6 -2.62 23.44 -11.35
CA VAL A 6 -2.06 22.39 -10.47
C VAL A 6 -0.54 22.49 -10.43
N LEU A 7 0.11 22.67 -11.58
CA LEU A 7 1.55 22.86 -11.68
C LEU A 7 2.04 24.10 -10.90
N ARG A 8 1.36 25.24 -11.07
CA ARG A 8 1.68 26.48 -10.33
C ARG A 8 1.56 26.29 -8.82
N PHE A 9 0.54 25.55 -8.38
CA PHE A 9 0.35 25.28 -6.96
C PHE A 9 1.43 24.38 -6.38
N VAL A 10 1.70 23.22 -7.00
CA VAL A 10 2.75 22.29 -6.55
C VAL A 10 4.10 22.99 -6.50
N ARG A 11 4.41 23.82 -7.51
CA ARG A 11 5.62 24.66 -7.51
C ARG A 11 5.64 25.63 -6.32
N GLY A 12 4.52 26.27 -6.00
CA GLY A 12 4.39 27.16 -4.85
C GLY A 12 4.64 26.46 -3.52
N GLN A 13 4.20 25.20 -3.38
CA GLN A 13 4.48 24.38 -2.19
C GLN A 13 5.96 24.01 -2.11
N LEU A 14 6.56 23.53 -3.20
CA LEU A 14 7.97 23.15 -3.23
C LEU A 14 8.91 24.33 -2.99
N ASN A 15 8.55 25.55 -3.41
CA ASN A 15 9.34 26.74 -3.10
C ASN A 15 9.34 27.11 -1.61
N ARG A 16 8.38 26.61 -0.82
CA ARG A 16 8.24 26.85 0.63
C ARG A 16 8.70 25.65 1.46
N ILE A 17 9.29 24.64 0.82
CA ILE A 17 9.66 23.42 1.50
C ILE A 17 10.87 23.65 2.41
N SER A 18 10.73 23.24 3.66
CA SER A 18 11.75 23.22 4.69
C SER A 18 11.50 22.03 5.61
N GLU A 19 12.44 21.72 6.50
CA GLU A 19 12.26 20.65 7.50
C GLU A 19 10.97 20.84 8.31
N GLY A 20 10.66 22.08 8.72
CA GLY A 20 9.48 22.39 9.52
C GLY A 20 8.16 22.39 8.75
N THR A 21 8.18 22.60 7.42
CA THR A 21 6.97 22.63 6.59
C THR A 21 6.70 21.31 5.87
N LEU A 22 7.65 20.37 5.90
CA LEU A 22 7.64 19.11 5.14
C LEU A 22 6.34 18.31 5.33
N GLU A 23 5.96 18.01 6.57
CA GLU A 23 4.75 17.23 6.87
C GLU A 23 3.48 17.93 6.35
N GLY A 24 3.35 19.23 6.59
CA GLY A 24 2.19 20.02 6.17
C GLY A 24 2.06 20.11 4.65
N ILE A 25 3.18 20.29 3.95
CA ILE A 25 3.22 20.30 2.49
C ILE A 25 2.85 18.93 1.93
N ILE A 26 3.38 17.83 2.47
CA ILE A 26 3.00 16.47 2.05
C ILE A 26 1.50 16.26 2.23
N GLY A 27 0.93 16.65 3.37
CA GLY A 27 -0.51 16.54 3.62
C GLY A 27 -1.35 17.35 2.63
N THR A 28 -0.92 18.58 2.33
CA THR A 28 -1.61 19.49 1.39
C THR A 28 -1.60 18.93 -0.03
N VAL A 29 -0.44 18.50 -0.52
CA VAL A 29 -0.28 17.94 -1.86
C VAL A 29 -0.99 16.59 -1.98
N SER A 30 -0.96 15.76 -0.93
CA SER A 30 -1.69 14.48 -0.91
C SER A 30 -3.21 14.69 -0.98
N GLY A 31 -3.73 15.72 -0.30
CA GLY A 31 -5.16 16.09 -0.38
C GLY A 31 -5.62 16.46 -1.80
N TYR A 32 -4.71 16.90 -2.67
CA TYR A 32 -5.06 17.29 -4.04
C TYR A 32 -5.41 16.10 -4.94
N TYR A 33 -4.93 14.91 -4.61
CA TYR A 33 -5.35 13.68 -5.29
C TYR A 33 -6.84 13.35 -5.08
N GLN A 34 -7.49 13.94 -4.08
CA GLN A 34 -8.94 13.81 -3.88
C GLN A 34 -9.74 14.81 -4.74
N GLN A 35 -9.11 15.90 -5.16
CA GLN A 35 -9.77 17.03 -5.84
C GLN A 35 -9.51 17.05 -7.34
N TYR A 36 -8.40 16.48 -7.80
CA TYR A 36 -7.93 16.57 -9.19
C TYR A 36 -7.58 15.19 -9.74
N PRO A 37 -7.59 15.03 -11.09
CA PRO A 37 -7.11 13.80 -11.73
C PRO A 37 -5.69 13.48 -11.28
N LYS A 38 -5.49 12.22 -10.87
CA LYS A 38 -4.22 11.70 -10.39
C LYS A 38 -3.05 12.03 -11.32
N ALA A 39 -3.22 11.78 -12.63
CA ALA A 39 -2.19 12.05 -13.63
C ALA A 39 -1.70 13.50 -13.64
N PHE A 40 -2.59 14.48 -13.46
CA PHE A 40 -2.20 15.89 -13.45
C PHE A 40 -1.37 16.24 -12.21
N VAL A 41 -1.76 15.72 -11.05
CA VAL A 41 -1.04 15.99 -9.80
C VAL A 41 0.32 15.28 -9.82
N THR A 42 0.37 14.02 -10.26
CA THR A 42 1.61 13.25 -10.39
C THR A 42 2.58 13.93 -11.36
N GLN A 43 2.12 14.31 -12.56
CA GLN A 43 2.98 14.96 -13.55
C GLN A 43 3.49 16.33 -13.07
N ALA A 44 2.65 17.10 -12.35
CA ALA A 44 3.06 18.36 -11.73
C ALA A 44 4.17 18.18 -10.69
N ILE A 45 4.03 17.16 -9.80
CA ILE A 45 5.05 16.82 -8.80
C ILE A 45 6.36 16.43 -9.50
N ILE A 46 6.29 15.51 -10.46
CA ILE A 46 7.48 15.01 -11.16
C ILE A 46 8.19 16.16 -11.89
N THR A 47 7.46 16.95 -12.67
CA THR A 47 8.00 18.09 -13.42
C THR A 47 8.69 19.10 -12.50
N CYS A 48 8.07 19.44 -11.37
CA CYS A 48 8.67 20.37 -10.42
C CYS A 48 9.89 19.77 -9.72
N CYS A 49 9.83 18.51 -9.27
CA CYS A 49 10.95 17.85 -8.60
C CYS A 49 12.18 17.72 -9.51
N ILE A 50 12.01 17.28 -10.76
CA ILE A 50 13.11 17.19 -11.75
C ILE A 50 13.73 18.57 -11.96
N LYS A 51 12.91 19.60 -12.16
CA LYS A 51 13.41 20.97 -12.36
C LYS A 51 14.20 21.44 -11.15
N THR A 52 13.73 21.19 -9.94
CA THR A 52 14.40 21.60 -8.72
C THR A 52 15.73 20.85 -8.52
N ILE A 53 15.76 19.52 -8.75
CA ILE A 53 17.00 18.71 -8.66
C ILE A 53 18.06 19.16 -9.67
N LYS A 54 17.63 19.57 -10.87
CA LYS A 54 18.53 20.10 -11.91
C LYS A 54 19.06 21.51 -11.60
N VAL A 55 18.22 22.39 -11.05
CA VAL A 55 18.61 23.78 -10.74
C VAL A 55 19.45 23.89 -9.47
N MET A 56 19.18 23.04 -8.48
CA MET A 56 19.82 23.09 -7.15
C MET A 56 20.96 22.07 -7.02
N SER A 57 21.73 21.85 -8.09
CA SER A 57 22.75 20.80 -8.15
C SER A 57 23.79 20.88 -7.03
N ASP A 58 24.06 22.09 -6.54
CA ASP A 58 25.10 22.37 -5.56
C ASP A 58 24.57 22.39 -4.11
N LEU A 59 23.24 22.32 -3.93
CA LEU A 59 22.57 22.43 -2.62
C LEU A 59 22.14 21.06 -2.12
N THR A 60 23.12 20.30 -1.62
CA THR A 60 22.95 18.91 -1.15
C THR A 60 21.77 18.75 -0.19
N GLU A 61 21.64 19.60 0.83
CA GLU A 61 20.54 19.50 1.81
C GLU A 61 19.15 19.67 1.17
N GLN A 62 19.01 20.57 0.20
CA GLN A 62 17.72 20.78 -0.49
C GLN A 62 17.35 19.57 -1.36
N VAL A 63 18.33 18.93 -1.99
CA VAL A 63 18.12 17.68 -2.73
C VAL A 63 17.71 16.53 -1.80
N LEU A 64 18.32 16.43 -0.62
CA LEU A 64 17.92 15.44 0.39
C LEU A 64 16.50 15.73 0.94
N LEU A 65 16.13 17.00 1.10
CA LEU A 65 14.79 17.40 1.50
C LEU A 65 13.74 17.04 0.44
N LEU A 66 14.06 17.20 -0.86
CA LEU A 66 13.20 16.73 -1.95
C LEU A 66 13.06 15.20 -1.95
N SER A 67 14.13 14.48 -1.60
CA SER A 67 14.09 13.02 -1.44
C SER A 67 13.11 12.63 -0.32
N ALA A 68 13.16 13.34 0.80
CA ALA A 68 12.20 13.16 1.89
C ALA A 68 10.77 13.48 1.46
N PHE A 69 10.56 14.58 0.73
CA PHE A 69 9.24 14.93 0.17
C PHE A 69 8.66 13.83 -0.71
N ILE A 70 9.44 13.34 -1.68
CA ILE A 70 9.01 12.24 -2.56
C ILE A 70 8.75 10.97 -1.77
N SER A 71 9.57 10.66 -0.75
CA SER A 71 9.35 9.53 0.14
C SER A 71 8.02 9.66 0.91
N GLY A 72 7.72 10.84 1.42
CA GLY A 72 6.46 11.13 2.12
C GLY A 72 5.25 11.01 1.20
N ILE A 73 5.29 11.63 0.02
CA ILE A 73 4.22 11.57 -0.98
C ILE A 73 3.99 10.13 -1.45
N SER A 74 5.06 9.37 -1.68
CA SER A 74 4.96 7.98 -2.12
C SER A 74 4.25 7.10 -1.10
N GLY A 75 4.41 7.40 0.19
CA GLY A 75 3.72 6.67 1.26
C GLY A 75 2.31 7.17 1.55
N ALA A 76 2.05 8.45 1.27
CA ALA A 76 0.74 9.04 1.43
C ALA A 76 -0.23 8.72 0.27
N VAL A 77 0.31 8.50 -0.93
CA VAL A 77 -0.48 8.30 -2.16
C VAL A 77 -0.14 6.95 -2.80
N GLU A 78 1.02 6.83 -3.44
CA GLU A 78 1.51 5.57 -4.00
C GLU A 78 2.99 5.61 -4.37
N ILE A 79 3.63 4.45 -4.36
CA ILE A 79 5.05 4.29 -4.73
C ILE A 79 5.33 4.54 -6.22
N GLY A 80 4.33 4.39 -7.08
CA GLY A 80 4.45 4.62 -8.53
C GLY A 80 4.94 6.02 -8.89
N ILE A 81 4.67 7.02 -8.04
CA ILE A 81 5.16 8.40 -8.22
C ILE A 81 6.69 8.44 -8.19
N CYS A 82 7.32 7.72 -7.26
CA CYS A 82 8.77 7.62 -7.19
C CYS A 82 9.32 6.87 -8.40
N GLY A 83 8.67 5.78 -8.81
CA GLY A 83 9.09 5.00 -9.97
C GLY A 83 9.09 5.81 -11.27
N GLU A 84 8.01 6.55 -11.53
CA GLU A 84 7.91 7.42 -12.71
C GLU A 84 8.94 8.56 -12.66
N LEU A 85 9.12 9.19 -11.49
CA LEU A 85 10.15 10.20 -11.29
C LEU A 85 11.54 9.66 -11.60
N LEU A 86 11.87 8.46 -11.10
CA LEU A 86 13.16 7.81 -11.34
C LEU A 86 13.35 7.57 -12.84
N GLN A 87 12.39 6.96 -13.53
CA GLN A 87 12.54 6.76 -14.98
C GLN A 87 12.71 8.08 -15.74
N GLN A 88 11.96 9.14 -15.39
CA GLN A 88 12.12 10.44 -16.03
C GLN A 88 13.49 11.09 -15.72
N LEU A 89 14.03 10.94 -14.51
CA LEU A 89 15.37 11.45 -14.15
C LEU A 89 16.49 10.79 -14.94
N PHE A 90 16.36 9.49 -15.25
CA PHE A 90 17.35 8.71 -15.99
C PHE A 90 17.20 8.77 -17.52
N GLN A 91 16.29 9.60 -18.05
CA GLN A 91 16.24 9.87 -19.49
C GLN A 91 17.43 10.71 -19.98
N GLU A 92 18.05 11.46 -19.08
CA GLU A 92 19.29 12.20 -19.27
C GLU A 92 20.40 11.55 -18.44
N PRO A 93 21.68 11.75 -18.80
CA PRO A 93 22.79 11.22 -18.01
C PRO A 93 22.68 11.72 -16.56
N PRO A 94 22.73 10.81 -15.56
CA PRO A 94 22.58 11.20 -14.17
C PRO A 94 23.70 12.16 -13.75
N THR A 95 23.36 13.07 -12.84
CA THR A 95 24.30 14.05 -12.27
C THR A 95 24.63 13.71 -10.82
N GLY A 96 25.61 14.40 -10.23
CA GLY A 96 25.88 14.28 -8.79
C GLY A 96 24.66 14.57 -7.92
N SER A 97 23.79 15.51 -8.31
CA SER A 97 22.55 15.82 -7.58
C SER A 97 21.51 14.69 -7.68
N VAL A 98 21.44 13.98 -8.80
CA VAL A 98 20.63 12.75 -8.90
C VAL A 98 21.15 11.69 -7.94
N ALA A 99 22.47 11.49 -7.84
CA ALA A 99 23.05 10.57 -6.86
C ALA A 99 22.74 10.95 -5.41
N VAL A 100 22.85 12.23 -5.04
CA VAL A 100 22.44 12.72 -3.71
C VAL A 100 20.96 12.40 -3.46
N PHE A 101 20.09 12.64 -4.44
CA PHE A 101 18.66 12.35 -4.34
C PHE A 101 18.40 10.86 -4.08
N LEU A 102 19.07 9.97 -4.83
CA LEU A 102 18.97 8.53 -4.64
C LEU A 102 19.46 8.09 -3.25
N CYS A 103 20.55 8.67 -2.74
CA CYS A 103 21.01 8.40 -1.38
C CYS A 103 19.95 8.76 -0.34
N GLY A 104 19.24 9.88 -0.53
CA GLY A 104 18.12 10.27 0.32
C GLY A 104 16.98 9.24 0.28
N LEU A 105 16.57 8.80 -0.91
CA LEU A 105 15.53 7.77 -1.08
C LEU A 105 15.92 6.43 -0.44
N TYR A 106 17.17 6.01 -0.61
CA TYR A 106 17.70 4.79 0.03
C TYR A 106 17.69 4.91 1.55
N TYR A 107 18.03 6.08 2.09
CA TYR A 107 18.00 6.31 3.53
C TYR A 107 16.59 6.16 4.13
N MET A 108 15.60 6.65 3.40
CA MET A 108 14.18 6.53 3.73
C MET A 108 13.61 5.14 3.47
N LYS A 109 14.39 4.21 2.92
CA LYS A 109 13.93 2.87 2.51
C LYS A 109 12.79 2.92 1.48
N VAL A 110 12.95 3.80 0.48
CA VAL A 110 12.06 3.89 -0.70
C VAL A 110 12.64 3.14 -1.89
N ILE A 111 13.96 3.07 -1.99
CA ILE A 111 14.69 2.24 -2.97
C ILE A 111 15.65 1.31 -2.23
N ASP A 112 15.98 0.18 -2.84
CA ASP A 112 17.03 -0.71 -2.35
C ASP A 112 18.44 -0.19 -2.70
N GLU A 113 19.47 -0.86 -2.17
CA GLU A 113 20.86 -0.52 -2.49
C GLU A 113 21.22 -0.85 -3.94
N LYS A 114 20.51 -1.77 -4.59
CA LYS A 114 20.87 -2.31 -5.91
C LYS A 114 21.05 -1.20 -6.94
N LEU A 115 20.11 -0.26 -7.02
CA LEU A 115 20.20 0.87 -7.94
C LEU A 115 21.42 1.75 -7.67
N LEU A 116 21.70 2.05 -6.40
CA LEU A 116 22.86 2.87 -6.00
C LEU A 116 24.18 2.17 -6.36
N VAL A 117 24.23 0.85 -6.16
CA VAL A 117 25.41 0.04 -6.47
C VAL A 117 25.65 -0.02 -7.98
N GLU A 118 24.62 -0.33 -8.77
CA GLU A 118 24.73 -0.38 -10.23
C GLU A 118 25.13 0.98 -10.80
N LEU A 119 24.52 2.08 -10.33
CA LEU A 119 24.87 3.44 -10.75
C LEU A 119 26.32 3.78 -10.39
N LEU A 120 26.78 3.43 -9.19
CA LEU A 120 28.14 3.70 -8.77
C LEU A 120 29.15 2.91 -9.64
N MET A 121 28.87 1.62 -9.91
CA MET A 121 29.74 0.78 -10.73
C MET A 121 29.82 1.29 -12.18
N GLU A 122 28.70 1.66 -12.78
CA GLU A 122 28.67 2.27 -14.11
C GLU A 122 29.40 3.63 -14.14
N SER A 123 29.28 4.42 -13.08
CA SER A 123 29.94 5.72 -12.98
C SER A 123 31.47 5.60 -12.88
N ILE A 124 31.98 4.56 -12.21
CA ILE A 124 33.42 4.24 -12.19
C ILE A 124 33.89 3.88 -13.61
N GLU A 125 33.15 3.01 -14.31
CA GLU A 125 33.49 2.59 -15.68
C GLU A 125 33.52 3.77 -16.65
N LYS A 126 32.60 4.72 -16.49
CA LYS A 126 32.50 5.94 -17.30
C LYS A 126 33.41 7.09 -16.83
N ASN A 127 34.23 6.89 -15.79
CA ASN A 127 35.07 7.93 -15.17
C ASN A 127 34.28 9.16 -14.67
N ASN A 128 33.02 8.98 -14.26
CA ASN A 128 32.20 10.05 -13.69
C ASN A 128 32.33 10.10 -12.16
N PHE A 129 33.43 10.68 -11.71
CA PHE A 129 33.80 10.72 -10.28
C PHE A 129 32.93 11.63 -9.42
N ASP A 130 32.20 12.57 -10.02
CA ASP A 130 31.30 13.46 -9.27
C ASP A 130 30.10 12.67 -8.69
N ILE A 131 29.56 11.70 -9.45
CA ILE A 131 28.52 10.77 -8.96
C ILE A 131 29.08 9.84 -7.89
N VAL A 132 30.28 9.28 -8.12
CA VAL A 132 30.93 8.37 -7.17
C VAL A 132 31.13 9.05 -5.82
N MET A 133 31.64 10.29 -5.82
CA MET A 133 31.80 11.07 -4.59
C MET A 133 30.47 11.40 -3.92
N ALA A 134 29.44 11.76 -4.69
CA ALA A 134 28.12 12.03 -4.14
C ALA A 134 27.56 10.82 -3.37
N ILE A 135 27.70 9.61 -3.94
CA ILE A 135 27.23 8.36 -3.30
C ILE A 135 28.08 8.03 -2.07
N ILE A 136 29.41 8.13 -2.14
CA ILE A 136 30.30 7.85 -0.99
C ILE A 136 29.98 8.77 0.18
N GLN A 137 29.84 10.08 -0.07
CA GLN A 137 29.66 11.08 0.99
C GLN A 137 28.28 11.03 1.65
N ASN A 138 27.23 10.66 0.90
CA ASN A 138 25.85 10.71 1.39
C ASN A 138 25.23 9.34 1.69
N GLY A 139 25.62 8.29 0.96
CA GLY A 139 25.09 6.93 1.11
C GLY A 139 26.12 5.91 1.59
N GLY A 140 27.43 6.23 1.53
CA GLY A 140 28.51 5.28 1.74
C GLY A 140 28.47 4.57 3.10
N ASN A 141 28.33 5.31 4.20
CA ASN A 141 28.26 4.71 5.56
C ASN A 141 27.07 3.75 5.70
N LYS A 142 25.94 4.10 5.09
CA LYS A 142 24.73 3.27 5.10
C LYS A 142 24.89 2.01 4.26
N ILE A 143 25.48 2.11 3.06
CA ILE A 143 25.82 0.95 2.23
C ILE A 143 26.84 0.06 2.94
N ARG A 144 27.85 0.62 3.60
CA ARG A 144 28.86 -0.16 4.34
C ARG A 144 28.26 -1.01 5.45
N SER A 145 27.34 -0.43 6.21
CA SER A 145 26.69 -1.13 7.33
C SER A 145 25.77 -2.24 6.86
N GLU A 146 25.06 -2.05 5.74
CA GLU A 146 24.08 -3.03 5.22
C GLU A 146 24.71 -4.05 4.25
N ASN A 147 25.66 -3.64 3.41
CA ASN A 147 26.30 -4.47 2.38
C ASN A 147 27.82 -4.20 2.23
N PRO A 148 28.67 -4.78 3.11
CA PRO A 148 30.14 -4.63 3.04
C PRO A 148 30.80 -5.28 1.82
N ARG A 149 30.10 -6.16 1.09
CA ARG A 149 30.65 -6.84 -0.11
C ARG A 149 30.80 -5.85 -1.25
N CYS A 150 29.79 -5.03 -1.44
CA CYS A 150 29.75 -3.99 -2.47
C CYS A 150 30.98 -3.08 -2.42
N LEU A 151 31.37 -2.62 -1.23
CA LEU A 151 32.58 -1.79 -1.05
C LEU A 151 33.87 -2.46 -1.52
N ARG A 152 33.99 -3.77 -1.36
CA ARG A 152 35.17 -4.51 -1.84
C ARG A 152 35.21 -4.56 -3.36
N GLU A 153 34.07 -4.82 -4.00
CA GLU A 153 33.95 -4.84 -5.46
C GLU A 153 34.25 -3.46 -6.06
N MET A 154 33.76 -2.38 -5.44
CA MET A 154 34.07 -1.00 -5.83
C MET A 154 35.57 -0.73 -5.81
N LEU A 155 36.26 -1.10 -4.73
CA LEU A 155 37.70 -0.89 -4.61
C LEU A 155 38.49 -1.67 -5.66
N ILE A 156 38.08 -2.89 -5.99
CA ILE A 156 38.72 -3.68 -7.05
C ILE A 156 38.57 -2.93 -8.38
N LYS A 157 37.35 -2.51 -8.72
CA LYS A 157 37.05 -1.86 -10.01
C LYS A 157 37.70 -0.49 -10.17
N VAL A 158 37.72 0.31 -9.11
CA VAL A 158 38.46 1.59 -9.08
C VAL A 158 39.96 1.35 -9.31
N ASN A 159 40.56 0.38 -8.61
CA ASN A 159 41.97 0.05 -8.80
C ASN A 159 42.28 -0.47 -10.22
N GLU A 160 41.35 -1.19 -10.86
CA GLU A 160 41.48 -1.64 -12.25
C GLU A 160 41.45 -0.46 -13.24
N VAL A 161 40.50 0.47 -13.09
CA VAL A 161 40.36 1.64 -13.99
C VAL A 161 41.58 2.57 -13.94
N ILE A 162 42.24 2.61 -12.79
CA ILE A 162 43.36 3.49 -12.46
C ILE A 162 44.72 2.86 -12.78
N LYS A 163 44.78 1.54 -12.92
CA LYS A 163 46.04 0.81 -13.13
C LYS A 163 46.79 1.37 -14.34
N GLY A 164 47.96 1.96 -14.09
CA GLY A 164 48.86 2.47 -15.13
C GLY A 164 48.52 3.86 -15.70
N LYS A 165 47.61 4.63 -15.08
CA LYS A 165 47.29 6.02 -15.48
C LYS A 165 47.87 7.05 -14.51
N GLU A 166 48.24 8.22 -15.03
CA GLU A 166 48.45 9.40 -14.18
C GLU A 166 47.12 9.90 -13.63
N LEU A 167 47.00 9.92 -12.31
CA LEU A 167 45.77 10.27 -11.62
C LEU A 167 45.60 11.78 -11.47
N SER A 168 44.44 12.28 -11.86
CA SER A 168 43.96 13.61 -11.51
C SER A 168 43.75 13.77 -9.99
N VAL A 169 43.69 15.02 -9.54
CA VAL A 169 43.42 15.35 -8.13
C VAL A 169 42.09 14.77 -7.65
N LYS A 170 41.05 14.80 -8.49
CA LYS A 170 39.72 14.25 -8.19
C LYS A 170 39.77 12.72 -8.01
N GLU A 171 40.49 12.01 -8.87
CA GLU A 171 40.63 10.55 -8.79
C GLU A 171 41.37 10.10 -7.52
N LYS A 172 42.47 10.80 -7.17
CA LYS A 172 43.19 10.53 -5.92
C LYS A 172 42.28 10.71 -4.70
N PHE A 173 41.47 11.77 -4.71
CA PHE A 173 40.53 12.05 -3.63
C PHE A 173 39.41 11.00 -3.52
N VAL A 174 38.92 10.46 -4.64
CA VAL A 174 37.93 9.36 -4.64
C VAL A 174 38.52 8.10 -4.00
N ILE A 175 39.75 7.73 -4.35
CA ILE A 175 40.44 6.57 -3.79
C ILE A 175 40.65 6.72 -2.28
N GLU A 176 41.11 7.90 -1.86
CA GLU A 176 41.29 8.22 -0.44
C GLU A 176 39.96 8.09 0.30
N SER A 177 38.90 8.69 -0.24
CA SER A 177 37.55 8.63 0.34
C SER A 177 36.99 7.20 0.40
N LEU A 178 37.23 6.37 -0.62
CA LEU A 178 36.82 4.95 -0.61
C LEU A 178 37.59 4.14 0.44
N ASN A 179 38.89 4.39 0.60
CA ASN A 179 39.70 3.74 1.62
C ASN A 179 39.28 4.19 3.03
N ASP A 180 38.97 5.47 3.21
CA ASP A 180 38.43 5.98 4.46
C ASP A 180 37.05 5.40 4.77
N LEU A 181 36.20 5.22 3.75
CA LEU A 181 34.92 4.55 3.92
C LEU A 181 35.11 3.11 4.39
N LYS A 182 36.00 2.35 3.72
CA LYS A 182 36.33 0.96 4.11
C LYS A 182 36.86 0.87 5.54
N ASN A 183 37.71 1.82 5.94
CA ASN A 183 38.34 1.86 7.26
C ASN A 183 37.48 2.57 8.33
N ASN A 184 36.23 2.91 8.02
CA ASN A 184 35.30 3.59 8.93
C ASN A 184 35.82 4.95 9.46
N LYS A 185 36.57 5.68 8.62
CA LYS A 185 37.10 7.01 8.94
C LYS A 185 36.21 8.14 8.42
N LEU A 186 35.26 7.86 7.52
CA LEU A 186 34.32 8.86 7.03
C LEU A 186 33.20 9.14 8.05
N VAL A 187 33.10 10.40 8.47
CA VAL A 187 31.94 10.92 9.20
C VAL A 187 30.85 11.28 8.18
N GLY A 188 29.65 10.71 8.33
CA GLY A 188 28.53 10.99 7.45
C GLY A 188 28.07 12.43 7.61
N LYS A 189 28.44 13.32 6.67
CA LYS A 189 28.15 14.76 6.76
C LYS A 189 26.67 15.07 6.99
N ASN A 190 25.78 14.32 6.33
CA ASN A 190 24.35 14.56 6.30
C ASN A 190 23.53 13.50 7.07
N GLU A 191 24.19 12.59 7.79
CA GLU A 191 23.52 11.46 8.46
C GLU A 191 22.52 11.95 9.51
N VAL A 192 22.92 12.95 10.31
CA VAL A 192 22.03 13.56 11.33
C VAL A 192 20.80 14.21 10.71
N VAL A 193 20.95 14.87 9.55
CA VAL A 193 19.84 15.51 8.82
C VAL A 193 18.89 14.45 8.28
N LEU A 194 19.43 13.39 7.67
CA LEU A 194 18.66 12.28 7.13
C LEU A 194 17.89 11.52 8.23
N GLU A 195 18.43 11.38 9.43
CA GLU A 195 17.71 10.82 10.58
C GLU A 195 16.49 11.65 10.97
N ARG A 196 16.60 12.98 10.93
CA ARG A 196 15.47 13.87 11.24
C ARG A 196 14.39 13.76 10.17
N TYR A 197 14.78 13.82 8.90
CA TYR A 197 13.85 13.63 7.79
C TYR A 197 13.16 12.26 7.87
N LYS A 198 13.91 11.19 8.19
CA LYS A 198 13.36 9.83 8.35
C LYS A 198 12.34 9.72 9.46
N LYS A 199 12.54 10.44 10.57
CA LYS A 199 11.53 10.53 11.65
C LYS A 199 10.26 11.22 11.15
N ILE A 200 10.38 12.34 10.44
CA ILE A 200 9.23 13.08 9.87
C ILE A 200 8.48 12.18 8.89
N ILE A 201 9.19 11.53 7.96
CA ILE A 201 8.58 10.62 6.98
C ILE A 201 7.95 9.42 7.67
N GLY A 202 8.55 8.86 8.72
CA GLY A 202 7.94 7.82 9.53
C GLY A 202 6.63 8.25 10.21
N ILE A 203 6.50 9.51 10.64
CA ILE A 203 5.25 10.07 11.18
C ILE A 203 4.20 10.18 10.08
N VAL A 204 4.57 10.75 8.93
CA VAL A 204 3.70 10.87 7.76
C VAL A 204 3.20 9.48 7.34
N TRP A 205 4.11 8.53 7.16
CA TRP A 205 3.80 7.16 6.79
C TRP A 205 2.80 6.53 7.76
N LYS A 206 3.03 6.63 9.07
CA LYS A 206 2.07 6.14 10.09
C LYS A 206 0.69 6.78 9.96
N LYS A 207 0.62 8.08 9.71
CA LYS A 207 -0.65 8.82 9.49
C LYS A 207 -1.43 8.30 8.29
N TYR A 208 -0.73 7.88 7.24
CA TYR A 208 -1.30 7.31 6.03
C TYR A 208 -1.34 5.76 6.05
N GLY A 209 -1.09 5.12 7.20
CA GLY A 209 -1.22 3.67 7.38
C GLY A 209 0.01 2.84 7.00
N VAL A 210 1.12 3.46 6.60
CA VAL A 210 2.39 2.80 6.31
C VAL A 210 3.18 2.59 7.61
N THR A 211 3.30 1.35 8.07
CA THR A 211 3.94 1.01 9.36
C THR A 211 5.34 0.41 9.23
N LYS A 212 5.65 -0.20 8.09
CA LYS A 212 7.00 -0.53 7.62
C LYS A 212 7.11 -0.02 6.18
N GLY A 213 8.28 0.52 5.83
CA GLY A 213 8.49 1.20 4.55
C GLY A 213 8.23 0.34 3.33
N PHE A 214 8.21 0.99 2.17
CA PHE A 214 7.99 0.36 0.87
C PHE A 214 9.26 0.55 0.02
N GLU A 215 9.98 -0.54 -0.26
CA GLU A 215 11.25 -0.49 -1.02
C GLU A 215 11.02 -0.92 -2.48
N LEU A 216 11.40 -0.05 -3.43
CA LEU A 216 11.52 -0.39 -4.84
C LEU A 216 12.86 -1.09 -5.09
N SER A 217 12.80 -2.34 -5.53
CA SER A 217 13.99 -3.10 -5.96
C SER A 217 14.06 -3.14 -7.47
N VAL A 218 14.88 -2.27 -8.06
CA VAL A 218 14.97 -2.13 -9.51
C VAL A 218 16.42 -1.90 -9.95
N GLY A 219 16.81 -2.53 -11.06
CA GLY A 219 18.11 -2.32 -11.68
C GLY A 219 18.09 -1.17 -12.70
N LEU A 220 19.26 -0.58 -12.94
CA LEU A 220 19.50 0.56 -13.80
C LEU A 220 19.03 0.33 -15.26
N GLN A 221 19.13 -0.90 -15.75
CA GLN A 221 18.63 -1.29 -17.08
C GLN A 221 17.11 -1.09 -17.22
N ASN A 222 16.33 -1.47 -16.20
CA ASN A 222 14.87 -1.31 -16.23
C ASN A 222 14.47 0.16 -16.10
N ILE A 223 15.22 0.94 -15.31
CA ILE A 223 14.95 2.37 -15.16
C ILE A 223 15.15 3.12 -16.47
N THR A 224 16.20 2.79 -17.21
CA THR A 224 16.57 3.47 -18.46
C THR A 224 15.69 3.07 -19.65
N ASP A 225 14.99 1.94 -19.59
CA ASP A 225 14.03 1.51 -20.61
C ASP A 225 12.72 2.29 -20.55
N LYS A 226 12.59 3.29 -21.43
CA LYS A 226 11.39 4.16 -21.56
C LYS A 226 10.09 3.43 -21.90
N THR A 227 10.17 2.21 -22.43
CA THR A 227 8.99 1.42 -22.79
C THR A 227 8.50 0.59 -21.61
N ASN A 228 9.40 0.25 -20.70
CA ASN A 228 9.11 -0.55 -19.53
C ASN A 228 8.76 0.33 -18.34
N LYS A 229 7.46 0.50 -18.11
CA LYS A 229 6.95 1.14 -16.90
C LYS A 229 7.00 0.16 -15.73
N TRP A 230 8.20 -0.19 -15.29
CA TRP A 230 8.49 -1.21 -14.28
C TRP A 230 7.85 -0.96 -12.91
N TRP A 231 7.46 0.29 -12.64
CA TRP A 231 6.71 0.69 -11.42
C TRP A 231 5.20 0.61 -11.60
N GLU A 232 4.70 0.48 -12.83
CA GLU A 232 3.30 0.20 -13.09
C GLU A 232 3.03 -1.28 -12.82
N ALA A 233 1.87 -1.49 -12.22
CA ALA A 233 1.27 -2.79 -12.06
C ALA A 233 1.20 -3.51 -13.44
N GLY A 234 1.62 -4.78 -13.53
CA GLY A 234 1.46 -5.62 -14.73
C GLY A 234 2.56 -5.49 -15.76
N SER A 235 3.64 -4.77 -15.43
CA SER A 235 4.86 -4.68 -16.24
C SER A 235 5.66 -6.00 -16.23
N ALA A 236 6.58 -6.17 -17.18
CA ALA A 236 7.51 -7.31 -17.21
C ALA A 236 8.31 -7.45 -15.90
N HIS A 237 8.58 -6.35 -15.20
CA HIS A 237 9.20 -6.37 -13.88
C HIS A 237 8.26 -6.93 -12.79
N SER A 238 6.97 -6.61 -12.86
CA SER A 238 5.93 -7.23 -12.03
C SER A 238 5.82 -8.73 -12.32
N GLU A 239 5.93 -9.16 -13.58
CA GLU A 239 5.99 -10.59 -13.95
C GLU A 239 7.25 -11.30 -13.41
N MET A 240 8.41 -10.63 -13.42
CA MET A 240 9.62 -11.13 -12.77
C MET A 240 9.45 -11.23 -11.24
N PHE A 241 8.76 -10.28 -10.62
CA PHE A 241 8.44 -10.33 -9.19
C PHE A 241 7.47 -11.47 -8.85
N VAL A 242 6.46 -11.70 -9.68
CA VAL A 242 5.57 -12.88 -9.60
C VAL A 242 6.39 -14.17 -9.70
N THR A 243 7.32 -14.23 -10.66
CA THR A 243 8.23 -15.37 -10.85
C THR A 243 9.17 -15.55 -9.65
N ALA A 244 9.68 -14.47 -9.08
CA ALA A 244 10.51 -14.50 -7.89
C ALA A 244 9.71 -14.96 -6.65
N LEU A 245 8.50 -14.46 -6.42
CA LEU A 245 7.63 -14.90 -5.32
C LEU A 245 7.24 -16.36 -5.44
N THR A 246 6.93 -16.84 -6.65
CA THR A 246 6.58 -18.25 -6.88
C THR A 246 7.79 -19.17 -6.72
N ASN A 247 9.00 -18.71 -7.06
CA ASN A 247 10.23 -19.48 -6.91
C ASN A 247 10.88 -19.37 -5.51
N GLN A 248 10.67 -18.26 -4.79
CA GLN A 248 11.21 -18.01 -3.44
C GLN A 248 10.19 -18.26 -2.32
N GLY A 249 8.91 -18.47 -2.63
CA GLY A 249 7.92 -18.88 -1.63
C GLY A 249 8.44 -20.12 -0.90
N GLU A 250 8.45 -20.08 0.45
CA GLU A 250 8.83 -21.23 1.26
C GLU A 250 8.12 -22.47 0.72
N SER A 251 8.86 -23.56 0.48
CA SER A 251 8.35 -24.80 -0.14
C SER A 251 6.98 -25.24 0.44
N GLU A 252 6.76 -24.95 1.73
CA GLU A 252 5.52 -25.21 2.44
C GLU A 252 4.33 -24.32 2.02
N THR A 253 4.54 -23.02 1.73
CA THR A 253 3.48 -22.10 1.27
C THR A 253 3.04 -22.39 -0.17
N VAL A 254 3.99 -22.78 -1.03
CA VAL A 254 3.71 -23.20 -2.41
C VAL A 254 2.95 -24.52 -2.43
N ALA A 255 3.30 -25.47 -1.55
CA ALA A 255 2.55 -26.71 -1.37
C ALA A 255 1.12 -26.46 -0.89
N LYS A 256 0.94 -25.58 0.12
CA LYS A 256 -0.39 -25.16 0.61
C LYS A 256 -1.23 -24.48 -0.47
N ALA A 257 -0.63 -23.69 -1.36
CA ALA A 257 -1.36 -23.08 -2.48
C ALA A 257 -1.96 -24.14 -3.42
N ARG A 258 -1.23 -25.23 -3.68
CA ARG A 258 -1.71 -26.36 -4.50
C ARG A 258 -2.81 -27.15 -3.78
N GLU A 259 -2.63 -27.38 -2.47
CA GLU A 259 -3.63 -28.05 -1.62
C GLU A 259 -4.96 -27.27 -1.56
N HIS A 260 -4.89 -25.93 -1.59
CA HIS A 260 -6.04 -25.05 -1.57
C HIS A 260 -6.67 -24.78 -2.95
N HIS A 261 -6.31 -25.57 -3.98
CA HIS A 261 -6.84 -25.46 -5.35
C HIS A 261 -6.66 -24.07 -5.99
N MET A 262 -5.52 -23.42 -5.72
CA MET A 262 -5.10 -22.24 -6.48
C MET A 262 -4.66 -22.69 -7.88
N ASN A 263 -5.63 -22.90 -8.76
CA ASN A 263 -5.45 -23.59 -10.05
C ASN A 263 -4.75 -22.73 -11.12
N THR A 264 -4.64 -21.42 -10.90
CA THR A 264 -3.95 -20.48 -11.80
C THR A 264 -2.71 -19.90 -11.15
N GLU A 265 -1.68 -19.61 -11.94
CA GLU A 265 -0.45 -18.95 -11.46
C GLU A 265 -0.75 -17.62 -10.77
N LEU A 266 -1.73 -16.88 -11.28
CA LEU A 266 -2.24 -15.66 -10.65
C LEU A 266 -2.78 -15.92 -9.23
N ARG A 267 -3.66 -16.91 -9.05
CA ARG A 267 -4.20 -17.24 -7.73
C ARG A 267 -3.13 -17.73 -6.76
N LYS A 268 -2.14 -18.48 -7.26
CA LYS A 268 -0.98 -18.90 -6.46
C LYS A 268 -0.15 -17.71 -6.02
N ALA A 269 0.15 -16.78 -6.92
CA ALA A 269 0.92 -15.58 -6.60
C ALA A 269 0.21 -14.70 -5.56
N ILE A 270 -1.10 -14.49 -5.71
CA ILE A 270 -1.92 -13.78 -4.71
C ILE A 270 -1.92 -14.51 -3.38
N PHE A 271 -2.08 -15.84 -3.38
CA PHE A 271 -2.07 -16.64 -2.17
C PHE A 271 -0.72 -16.56 -1.44
N ILE A 272 0.39 -16.69 -2.17
CA ILE A 272 1.74 -16.56 -1.61
C ILE A 272 1.96 -15.14 -1.07
N ALA A 273 1.52 -14.11 -1.79
CA ALA A 273 1.59 -12.72 -1.34
C ALA A 273 0.82 -12.50 -0.03
N LEU A 274 -0.38 -13.06 0.10
CA LEU A 274 -1.20 -12.95 1.31
C LEU A 274 -0.67 -13.80 2.47
N MET A 275 -0.30 -15.04 2.23
CA MET A 275 0.05 -16.00 3.29
C MET A 275 1.51 -15.88 3.74
N GLY A 276 2.41 -15.41 2.86
CA GLY A 276 3.81 -15.19 3.18
C GLY A 276 4.11 -13.80 3.76
N ALA A 277 3.08 -12.96 3.92
CA ALA A 277 3.22 -11.62 4.48
C ALA A 277 3.35 -11.65 6.00
N MET A 278 4.17 -10.75 6.54
CA MET A 278 4.38 -10.62 7.98
C MET A 278 3.23 -9.89 8.69
N ASP A 279 2.67 -8.89 8.01
CA ASP A 279 1.56 -8.06 8.49
C ASP A 279 0.72 -7.54 7.31
N TYR A 280 -0.40 -6.89 7.61
CA TYR A 280 -1.38 -6.50 6.58
C TYR A 280 -0.83 -5.47 5.58
N VAL A 281 0.16 -4.67 5.98
CA VAL A 281 0.78 -3.66 5.11
C VAL A 281 1.69 -4.36 4.11
N ASP A 282 2.56 -5.26 4.60
CA ASP A 282 3.39 -6.11 3.74
C ASP A 282 2.52 -6.92 2.77
N GLY A 283 1.42 -7.52 3.26
CA GLY A 283 0.49 -8.28 2.42
C GLY A 283 -0.17 -7.46 1.33
N TYR A 284 -0.65 -6.26 1.66
CA TYR A 284 -1.25 -5.36 0.68
C TYR A 284 -0.21 -4.85 -0.32
N GLN A 285 1.02 -4.55 0.11
CA GLN A 285 2.09 -4.12 -0.78
C GLN A 285 2.51 -5.23 -1.75
N ARG A 286 2.65 -6.47 -1.28
CA ARG A 286 2.92 -7.61 -2.15
C ARG A 286 1.83 -7.78 -3.19
N ILE A 287 0.56 -7.61 -2.81
CA ILE A 287 -0.57 -7.56 -3.76
C ILE A 287 -0.39 -6.45 -4.80
N LEU A 288 0.02 -5.24 -4.40
CA LEU A 288 0.26 -4.15 -5.34
C LEU A 288 1.42 -4.45 -6.30
N GLN A 289 2.48 -5.11 -5.81
CA GLN A 289 3.64 -5.51 -6.60
C GLN A 289 3.33 -6.64 -7.61
N LEU A 290 2.27 -7.44 -7.38
CA LEU A 290 1.74 -8.37 -8.40
C LEU A 290 1.17 -7.66 -9.61
N GLY A 291 0.88 -6.37 -9.47
CA GLY A 291 0.57 -5.52 -10.60
C GLY A 291 -0.73 -5.84 -11.32
N LEU A 292 -1.74 -6.27 -10.58
CA LEU A 292 -3.00 -6.75 -11.13
C LEU A 292 -3.87 -5.58 -11.61
N HIS A 293 -4.56 -5.79 -12.73
CA HIS A 293 -5.48 -4.80 -13.31
C HIS A 293 -6.80 -5.43 -13.78
N GLY A 294 -7.85 -4.59 -13.83
CA GLY A 294 -9.13 -4.97 -14.43
C GLY A 294 -9.75 -6.18 -13.74
N GLU A 295 -9.96 -7.27 -14.49
CA GLU A 295 -10.56 -8.49 -13.94
C GLU A 295 -9.61 -9.24 -12.98
N GLN A 296 -8.30 -9.08 -13.14
CA GLN A 296 -7.31 -9.74 -12.28
C GLN A 296 -7.32 -9.17 -10.85
N GLU A 297 -7.60 -7.87 -10.67
CA GLU A 297 -7.77 -7.29 -9.33
C GLU A 297 -8.93 -7.95 -8.56
N ARG A 298 -9.95 -8.44 -9.28
CA ARG A 298 -11.09 -9.11 -8.65
C ARG A 298 -10.66 -10.42 -7.98
N GLU A 299 -9.70 -11.12 -8.58
CA GLU A 299 -9.17 -12.37 -8.03
C GLU A 299 -8.55 -12.18 -6.65
N VAL A 300 -7.98 -11.00 -6.36
CA VAL A 300 -7.46 -10.67 -5.02
C VAL A 300 -8.55 -10.80 -3.96
N VAL A 301 -9.75 -10.26 -4.26
CA VAL A 301 -10.90 -10.31 -3.34
C VAL A 301 -11.33 -11.77 -3.12
N PHE A 302 -11.41 -12.57 -4.19
CA PHE A 302 -11.83 -13.97 -4.08
C PHE A 302 -10.83 -14.84 -3.32
N VAL A 303 -9.53 -14.67 -3.55
CA VAL A 303 -8.47 -15.38 -2.81
C VAL A 303 -8.44 -14.93 -1.35
N LEU A 304 -8.56 -13.64 -1.06
CA LEU A 304 -8.66 -13.12 0.30
C LEU A 304 -9.84 -13.75 1.05
N MET A 305 -11.02 -13.75 0.42
CA MET A 305 -12.23 -14.38 0.99
C MET A 305 -12.01 -15.88 1.23
N TYR A 306 -11.35 -16.57 0.31
CA TYR A 306 -11.01 -17.98 0.49
C TYR A 306 -10.11 -18.20 1.71
N CYS A 307 -9.00 -17.46 1.82
CA CYS A 307 -8.04 -17.59 2.93
C CYS A 307 -8.69 -17.26 4.29
N LEU A 308 -9.55 -16.24 4.34
CA LEU A 308 -10.33 -15.91 5.53
C LEU A 308 -11.26 -17.05 5.94
N GLY A 309 -11.90 -17.72 4.98
CA GLY A 309 -12.79 -18.86 5.25
C GLY A 309 -12.04 -20.07 5.82
N GLN A 310 -10.79 -20.29 5.39
CA GLN A 310 -9.94 -21.38 5.88
C GLN A 310 -9.29 -21.10 7.24
N SER A 311 -9.27 -19.84 7.67
CA SER A 311 -8.64 -19.44 8.92
C SER A 311 -9.31 -20.09 10.14
N LYS A 312 -8.51 -20.61 11.08
CA LYS A 312 -9.01 -21.30 12.30
C LYS A 312 -9.92 -20.39 13.13
N THR A 313 -9.59 -19.11 13.20
CA THR A 313 -10.33 -18.04 13.86
C THR A 313 -10.37 -16.82 12.95
N TYR A 314 -11.30 -15.89 13.22
CA TYR A 314 -11.35 -14.62 12.49
C TYR A 314 -10.02 -13.87 12.65
N ASN A 315 -9.37 -13.59 11.52
CA ASN A 315 -8.07 -12.93 11.50
C ASN A 315 -8.22 -11.49 10.97
N LYS A 316 -7.96 -10.51 11.85
CA LYS A 316 -8.03 -9.07 11.55
C LYS A 316 -7.06 -8.63 10.44
N TYR A 317 -6.02 -9.41 10.14
CA TYR A 317 -5.15 -9.19 8.99
C TYR A 317 -5.95 -9.04 7.68
N PHE A 318 -6.88 -9.97 7.39
CA PHE A 318 -7.65 -9.95 6.14
C PHE A 318 -8.68 -8.83 6.10
N GLU A 319 -9.20 -8.43 7.27
CA GLU A 319 -10.06 -7.25 7.41
C GLU A 319 -9.34 -5.98 6.94
N LEU A 320 -8.14 -5.73 7.46
CA LEU A 320 -7.38 -4.53 7.13
C LEU A 320 -6.97 -4.49 5.65
N ILE A 321 -6.62 -5.64 5.06
CA ILE A 321 -6.35 -5.72 3.62
C ILE A 321 -7.62 -5.45 2.80
N ALA A 322 -8.76 -6.02 3.19
CA ALA A 322 -10.03 -5.77 2.50
C ALA A 322 -10.39 -4.28 2.50
N GLU A 323 -10.14 -3.58 3.61
CA GLU A 323 -10.35 -2.13 3.72
C GLU A 323 -9.48 -1.34 2.74
N GLN A 324 -8.19 -1.66 2.65
CA GLN A 324 -7.28 -1.03 1.70
C GLN A 324 -7.71 -1.26 0.25
N ILE A 325 -8.10 -2.50 -0.09
CA ILE A 325 -8.56 -2.85 -1.44
C ILE A 325 -9.84 -2.09 -1.81
N ILE A 326 -10.81 -1.96 -0.88
CA ILE A 326 -12.05 -1.22 -1.13
C ILE A 326 -11.78 0.28 -1.27
N GLN A 327 -10.87 0.84 -0.47
CA GLN A 327 -10.50 2.25 -0.56
C GLN A 327 -9.78 2.61 -1.86
N LYS A 328 -8.99 1.67 -2.42
CA LYS A 328 -8.29 1.85 -3.70
C LYS A 328 -9.24 2.13 -4.87
N SER A 329 -10.37 1.42 -4.95
CA SER A 329 -11.29 1.53 -6.09
C SER A 329 -12.73 1.21 -5.72
N LYS A 330 -13.66 2.05 -6.18
CA LYS A 330 -15.11 1.80 -6.05
C LYS A 330 -15.55 0.49 -6.74
N ALA A 331 -14.83 0.02 -7.76
CA ALA A 331 -15.11 -1.27 -8.41
C ALA A 331 -14.85 -2.46 -7.45
N ASN A 332 -13.92 -2.32 -6.52
CA ASN A 332 -13.63 -3.37 -5.53
C ASN A 332 -14.76 -3.50 -4.51
N LYS A 333 -15.44 -2.41 -4.14
CA LYS A 333 -16.67 -2.46 -3.34
C LYS A 333 -17.72 -3.37 -3.98
N PHE A 334 -17.93 -3.27 -5.30
CA PHE A 334 -18.84 -4.13 -6.03
C PHE A 334 -18.34 -5.59 -6.10
N THR A 335 -17.04 -5.78 -6.28
CA THR A 335 -16.42 -7.12 -6.27
C THR A 335 -16.60 -7.82 -4.93
N PHE A 336 -16.43 -7.12 -3.81
CA PHE A 336 -16.73 -7.68 -2.48
C PHE A 336 -18.20 -8.08 -2.34
N GLN A 337 -19.14 -7.29 -2.88
CA GLN A 337 -20.56 -7.67 -2.89
C GLN A 337 -20.79 -8.98 -3.66
N ILE A 338 -20.20 -9.12 -4.84
CA ILE A 338 -20.27 -10.36 -5.63
C ILE A 338 -19.67 -11.53 -4.83
N ALA A 339 -18.48 -11.35 -4.27
CA ALA A 339 -17.81 -12.39 -3.48
C ALA A 339 -18.66 -12.84 -2.29
N PHE A 340 -19.32 -11.92 -1.57
CA PHE A 340 -20.27 -12.29 -0.53
C PHE A 340 -21.50 -13.00 -1.08
N TYR A 341 -22.08 -12.58 -2.21
CA TYR A 341 -23.20 -13.28 -2.84
C TYR A 341 -22.84 -14.71 -3.25
N GLU A 342 -21.65 -14.94 -3.78
CA GLU A 342 -21.19 -16.29 -4.12
C GLU A 342 -21.06 -17.19 -2.89
N ARG A 343 -20.50 -16.67 -1.78
CA ARG A 343 -20.45 -17.44 -0.52
C ARG A 343 -21.84 -17.68 0.07
N MET A 344 -22.73 -16.69 -0.02
CA MET A 344 -24.10 -16.77 0.51
C MET A 344 -24.96 -17.82 -0.20
N LYS A 345 -24.77 -18.04 -1.51
CA LYS A 345 -25.53 -19.03 -2.29
C LYS A 345 -25.40 -20.46 -1.75
N ASP A 346 -24.24 -20.79 -1.20
CA ASP A 346 -23.85 -22.16 -0.86
C ASP A 346 -23.43 -22.31 0.61
N LEU A 347 -23.96 -21.48 1.53
CA LEU A 347 -23.55 -21.45 2.94
C LEU A 347 -23.58 -22.83 3.63
N GLU A 348 -24.53 -23.69 3.27
CA GLU A 348 -24.67 -25.04 3.84
C GLU A 348 -23.54 -25.99 3.45
N LYS A 349 -22.83 -25.73 2.34
CA LYS A 349 -21.68 -26.53 1.91
C LYS A 349 -20.42 -26.22 2.74
N TYR A 350 -20.42 -25.11 3.47
CA TYR A 350 -19.26 -24.66 4.24
C TYR A 350 -19.42 -24.97 5.73
N GLY A 351 -18.31 -25.22 6.41
CA GLY A 351 -18.31 -25.37 7.86
C GLY A 351 -18.66 -24.06 8.58
N ALA A 352 -19.28 -24.17 9.76
CA ALA A 352 -19.71 -23.01 10.56
C ALA A 352 -18.59 -21.99 10.81
N ARG A 353 -17.33 -22.45 10.93
CA ARG A 353 -16.15 -21.59 11.08
C ARG A 353 -15.99 -20.60 9.92
N ALA A 354 -16.04 -21.08 8.69
CA ALA A 354 -15.89 -20.25 7.50
C ALA A 354 -17.05 -19.23 7.40
N VAL A 355 -18.27 -19.72 7.65
CA VAL A 355 -19.49 -18.89 7.68
C VAL A 355 -19.36 -17.76 8.70
N ILE A 356 -18.89 -18.06 9.92
CA ILE A 356 -18.67 -17.05 10.96
C ILE A 356 -17.60 -16.05 10.52
N ASN A 357 -16.45 -16.50 10.00
CA ASN A 357 -15.38 -15.59 9.59
C ASN A 357 -15.85 -14.60 8.49
N TRP A 358 -16.55 -15.08 7.47
CA TRP A 358 -17.11 -14.22 6.42
C TRP A 358 -18.19 -13.28 6.96
N ALA A 359 -19.08 -13.78 7.83
CA ALA A 359 -20.11 -12.96 8.45
C ALA A 359 -19.51 -11.84 9.32
N THR A 360 -18.45 -12.14 10.07
CA THR A 360 -17.73 -11.15 10.87
C THR A 360 -17.11 -10.07 9.98
N LEU A 361 -16.45 -10.45 8.88
CA LEU A 361 -15.90 -9.49 7.93
C LEU A 361 -17.00 -8.61 7.32
N LEU A 362 -18.10 -9.20 6.85
CA LEU A 362 -19.23 -8.44 6.28
C LEU A 362 -19.79 -7.45 7.30
N GLY A 363 -19.94 -7.87 8.56
CA GLY A 363 -20.39 -7.00 9.64
C GLY A 363 -19.46 -5.80 9.85
N VAL A 364 -18.14 -6.01 9.85
CA VAL A 364 -17.17 -4.91 9.95
C VAL A 364 -17.28 -3.96 8.76
N LEU A 365 -17.33 -4.50 7.53
CA LEU A 365 -17.41 -3.69 6.32
C LEU A 365 -18.72 -2.88 6.28
N ILE A 366 -19.81 -3.38 6.86
CA ILE A 366 -21.05 -2.63 7.01
C ILE A 366 -20.92 -1.54 8.06
N SER A 367 -20.37 -1.84 9.24
CA SER A 367 -20.12 -0.86 10.31
C SER A 367 -19.27 0.31 9.84
N LYS A 368 -18.24 0.05 9.02
CA LYS A 368 -17.33 1.07 8.47
C LYS A 368 -17.84 1.74 7.18
N ASP A 369 -19.10 1.54 6.81
CA ASP A 369 -19.75 2.11 5.62
C ASP A 369 -19.13 1.70 4.26
N PHE A 370 -18.30 0.66 4.24
CA PHE A 370 -17.81 0.08 3.00
C PHE A 370 -18.92 -0.67 2.27
N LEU A 371 -19.81 -1.37 2.99
CA LEU A 371 -20.98 -2.07 2.45
C LEU A 371 -22.25 -1.66 3.20
N GLY A 372 -23.42 -1.95 2.64
CA GLY A 372 -24.71 -1.67 3.27
C GLY A 372 -25.48 -2.93 3.60
N LEU A 373 -26.47 -2.82 4.49
CA LEU A 373 -27.35 -3.94 4.88
C LEU A 373 -28.09 -4.59 3.70
N ARG A 374 -28.22 -3.90 2.56
CA ARG A 374 -28.83 -4.44 1.33
C ARG A 374 -28.12 -5.71 0.83
N VAL A 375 -26.84 -5.91 1.16
CA VAL A 375 -26.11 -7.14 0.80
C VAL A 375 -26.78 -8.39 1.39
N LEU A 376 -27.47 -8.28 2.53
CA LEU A 376 -28.20 -9.41 3.13
C LEU A 376 -29.36 -9.94 2.28
N LYS A 377 -29.73 -9.29 1.16
CA LYS A 377 -30.68 -9.84 0.19
C LYS A 377 -30.22 -11.16 -0.45
N GLY A 378 -28.93 -11.49 -0.31
CA GLY A 378 -28.35 -12.73 -0.81
C GLY A 378 -28.77 -14.00 -0.06
N ILE A 379 -29.47 -13.86 1.07
CA ILE A 379 -29.95 -14.98 1.90
C ILE A 379 -31.41 -14.80 2.28
N ASN A 380 -32.10 -15.90 2.58
CA ASN A 380 -33.50 -15.85 2.97
C ASN A 380 -33.66 -15.55 4.47
N LEU A 381 -33.87 -14.29 4.83
CA LEU A 381 -34.07 -13.91 6.24
C LEU A 381 -35.47 -14.25 6.81
N ILE A 382 -36.43 -14.65 5.98
CA ILE A 382 -37.80 -14.98 6.40
C ILE A 382 -37.88 -16.44 6.89
N ALA A 383 -37.34 -17.35 6.08
CA ALA A 383 -37.24 -18.77 6.38
C ALA A 383 -35.78 -19.24 6.21
N PRO A 384 -34.85 -18.78 7.06
CA PRO A 384 -33.44 -19.09 6.93
C PRO A 384 -33.15 -20.53 7.34
N THR A 385 -32.22 -21.15 6.62
CA THR A 385 -31.51 -22.38 7.00
C THR A 385 -30.64 -22.16 8.25
N THR A 386 -30.11 -23.24 8.82
CA THR A 386 -29.24 -23.16 10.01
C THR A 386 -28.00 -22.29 9.75
N MET A 387 -27.34 -22.44 8.60
CA MET A 387 -26.15 -21.64 8.28
C MET A 387 -26.49 -20.19 7.93
N GLU A 388 -27.62 -19.92 7.27
CA GLU A 388 -28.10 -18.55 7.06
C GLU A 388 -28.43 -17.84 8.38
N ILE A 389 -29.01 -18.55 9.35
CA ILE A 389 -29.23 -18.01 10.70
C ILE A 389 -27.89 -17.64 11.35
N VAL A 390 -26.90 -18.54 11.30
CA VAL A 390 -25.57 -18.28 11.87
C VAL A 390 -24.94 -17.06 11.19
N PHE A 391 -24.96 -17.01 9.86
CA PHE A 391 -24.40 -15.91 9.08
C PHE A 391 -25.07 -14.57 9.41
N ALA A 392 -26.39 -14.47 9.25
CA ALA A 392 -27.14 -13.25 9.49
C ALA A 392 -27.04 -12.77 10.95
N ARG A 393 -27.09 -13.70 11.90
CA ARG A 393 -26.90 -13.41 13.33
C ARG A 393 -25.53 -12.80 13.57
N THR A 394 -24.45 -13.40 13.05
CA THR A 394 -23.08 -12.92 13.26
C THR A 394 -22.88 -11.53 12.64
N VAL A 395 -23.38 -11.30 11.41
CA VAL A 395 -23.34 -9.98 10.76
C VAL A 395 -24.03 -8.92 11.61
N LEU A 396 -25.28 -9.17 12.00
CA LEU A 396 -26.09 -8.19 12.72
C LEU A 396 -25.60 -7.98 14.15
N GLN A 397 -25.07 -9.00 14.82
CA GLN A 397 -24.42 -8.84 16.12
C GLN A 397 -23.16 -7.96 16.01
N ARG A 398 -22.36 -8.15 14.95
CA ARG A 398 -21.17 -7.32 14.74
C ARG A 398 -21.52 -5.86 14.48
N VAL A 399 -22.55 -5.60 13.67
CA VAL A 399 -23.06 -4.24 13.42
C VAL A 399 -23.63 -3.61 14.70
N LEU A 400 -24.48 -4.32 15.42
CA LEU A 400 -25.09 -3.81 16.66
C LEU A 400 -24.07 -3.63 17.79
N GLY A 401 -22.96 -4.35 17.75
CA GLY A 401 -21.83 -4.26 18.68
C GLY A 401 -20.80 -3.18 18.34
N ASP A 402 -21.05 -2.30 17.36
CA ASP A 402 -20.14 -1.19 17.03
C ASP A 402 -19.89 -0.28 18.24
N GLU A 403 -18.71 0.33 18.35
CA GLU A 403 -18.41 1.21 19.48
C GLU A 403 -19.37 2.40 19.52
N SER A 404 -19.66 2.99 18.36
CA SER A 404 -20.53 4.16 18.25
C SER A 404 -21.98 3.77 17.96
N MET A 405 -22.90 4.22 18.81
CA MET A 405 -24.35 4.10 18.55
C MET A 405 -24.78 4.89 17.30
N GLU A 406 -24.06 5.96 16.98
CA GLU A 406 -24.32 6.77 15.79
C GLU A 406 -24.07 5.95 14.52
N ASN A 407 -22.95 5.20 14.46
CA ASN A 407 -22.66 4.31 13.33
C ASN A 407 -23.75 3.25 13.15
N VAL A 408 -24.19 2.62 14.24
CA VAL A 408 -25.29 1.65 14.21
C VAL A 408 -26.53 2.31 13.61
N THR A 409 -26.94 3.46 14.14
CA THR A 409 -28.14 4.16 13.67
C THR A 409 -28.01 4.55 12.20
N ASN A 410 -26.86 5.07 11.78
CA ASN A 410 -26.59 5.49 10.41
C ASN A 410 -26.72 4.32 9.41
N VAL A 411 -26.22 3.13 9.77
CA VAL A 411 -26.35 1.92 8.94
C VAL A 411 -27.82 1.57 8.66
N PHE A 412 -28.68 1.60 9.69
CA PHE A 412 -30.10 1.30 9.54
C PHE A 412 -30.87 2.44 8.85
N THR A 413 -30.55 3.70 9.18
CA THR A 413 -31.16 4.88 8.54
C THR A 413 -30.88 4.90 7.04
N LYS A 414 -29.66 4.56 6.59
CA LYS A 414 -29.32 4.41 5.17
C LYS A 414 -30.16 3.36 4.45
N LEU A 415 -30.55 2.29 5.13
CA LEU A 415 -31.49 1.32 4.55
C LEU A 415 -32.92 1.87 4.51
N ILE A 416 -33.29 2.67 5.51
CA ILE A 416 -34.62 3.28 5.62
C ILE A 416 -34.87 4.36 4.55
N THR A 417 -33.84 5.11 4.16
CA THR A 417 -33.97 6.15 3.14
C THR A 417 -34.18 5.59 1.73
N LEU A 418 -33.80 4.33 1.48
CA LEU A 418 -34.00 3.65 0.20
C LEU A 418 -35.45 3.19 0.05
N LYS A 419 -36.12 3.67 -1.00
CA LYS A 419 -37.55 3.43 -1.26
C LYS A 419 -37.85 2.40 -2.35
N ASP A 420 -36.82 1.80 -2.98
CA ASP A 420 -37.03 0.77 -3.99
C ASP A 420 -37.63 -0.52 -3.40
N VAL A 421 -38.41 -1.24 -4.19
CA VAL A 421 -39.16 -2.44 -3.77
C VAL A 421 -38.25 -3.48 -3.11
N ASP A 422 -37.05 -3.68 -3.64
CA ASP A 422 -36.10 -4.63 -3.06
C ASP A 422 -35.58 -4.17 -1.70
N SER A 423 -35.30 -2.88 -1.54
CA SER A 423 -34.92 -2.28 -0.25
C SER A 423 -36.03 -2.36 0.80
N LEU A 424 -37.30 -2.29 0.39
CA LEU A 424 -38.44 -2.50 1.30
C LEU A 424 -38.56 -3.96 1.74
N LYS A 425 -38.39 -4.92 0.81
CA LYS A 425 -38.39 -6.36 1.12
C LYS A 425 -37.27 -6.72 2.10
N ILE A 426 -36.04 -6.28 1.82
CA ILE A 426 -34.90 -6.56 2.71
C ILE A 426 -35.10 -5.91 4.08
N ARG A 427 -35.63 -4.68 4.15
CA ARG A 427 -35.95 -4.00 5.41
C ARG A 427 -36.94 -4.81 6.26
N LYS A 428 -38.08 -5.23 5.67
CA LYS A 428 -39.06 -6.09 6.35
C LYS A 428 -38.44 -7.40 6.81
N SER A 429 -37.60 -8.02 5.99
CA SER A 429 -36.97 -9.29 6.33
C SER A 429 -35.93 -9.17 7.47
N ILE A 430 -35.13 -8.10 7.50
CA ILE A 430 -34.20 -7.79 8.60
C ILE A 430 -35.00 -7.52 9.88
N HIS A 431 -36.07 -6.72 9.80
CA HIS A 431 -36.95 -6.46 10.94
C HIS A 431 -37.49 -7.77 11.53
N LEU A 432 -38.06 -8.65 10.70
CA LEU A 432 -38.60 -9.95 11.13
C LEU A 432 -37.50 -10.85 11.72
N PHE A 433 -36.32 -10.85 11.13
CA PHE A 433 -35.19 -11.63 11.63
C PHE A 433 -34.74 -11.16 13.02
N LEU A 434 -34.60 -9.84 13.22
CA LEU A 434 -34.27 -9.26 14.53
C LEU A 434 -35.33 -9.61 15.59
N LEU A 435 -36.61 -9.57 15.23
CA LEU A 435 -37.71 -9.93 16.13
C LEU A 435 -37.71 -11.43 16.50
N LYS A 436 -37.61 -12.32 15.51
CA LYS A 436 -38.01 -13.73 15.67
C LYS A 436 -36.88 -14.74 15.60
N LYS A 437 -35.73 -14.42 14.99
CA LYS A 437 -34.72 -15.43 14.58
C LYS A 437 -33.29 -15.15 15.08
N MET A 438 -32.94 -13.89 15.33
CA MET A 438 -31.59 -13.50 15.75
C MET A 438 -31.17 -14.14 17.09
N GLY A 439 -32.08 -14.37 18.02
CA GLY A 439 -31.76 -14.89 19.35
C GLY A 439 -30.97 -13.91 20.22
N LYS A 440 -30.34 -14.41 21.30
CA LYS A 440 -29.50 -13.62 22.22
C LYS A 440 -28.03 -13.70 21.81
N CYS A 441 -27.26 -12.65 22.09
CA CYS A 441 -25.80 -12.69 21.91
C CYS A 441 -25.18 -13.69 22.91
N GLN A 442 -24.26 -14.51 22.41
CA GLN A 442 -23.60 -15.52 23.24
C GLN A 442 -22.54 -14.90 24.17
N ASP A 443 -21.82 -13.88 23.71
CA ASP A 443 -20.83 -13.15 24.51
C ASP A 443 -21.51 -12.41 25.68
N PRO A 444 -21.25 -12.80 26.95
CA PRO A 444 -21.85 -12.15 28.11
C PRO A 444 -21.55 -10.66 28.22
N SER A 445 -20.36 -10.23 27.77
CA SER A 445 -19.91 -8.84 27.90
C SER A 445 -20.70 -7.88 27.01
N GLN A 446 -21.07 -8.33 25.81
CA GLN A 446 -21.81 -7.53 24.84
C GLN A 446 -23.33 -7.78 24.85
N ARG A 447 -23.79 -8.81 25.58
CA ARG A 447 -25.19 -9.27 25.55
C ARG A 447 -26.20 -8.17 25.87
N HIS A 448 -25.98 -7.42 26.95
CA HIS A 448 -26.89 -6.37 27.35
C HIS A 448 -26.91 -5.21 26.33
N LEU A 449 -25.72 -4.82 25.83
CA LEU A 449 -25.57 -3.75 24.84
C LEU A 449 -26.29 -4.09 23.54
N ILE A 450 -26.01 -5.28 22.99
CA ILE A 450 -26.59 -5.74 21.72
C ILE A 450 -28.11 -5.89 21.85
N GLU A 451 -28.63 -6.43 22.95
CA GLU A 451 -30.08 -6.58 23.11
C GLU A 451 -30.79 -5.23 23.22
N LYS A 452 -30.21 -4.27 23.96
CA LYS A 452 -30.74 -2.90 24.04
C LYS A 452 -30.77 -2.24 22.66
N ARG A 453 -29.68 -2.33 21.90
CA ARG A 453 -29.58 -1.72 20.56
C ARG A 453 -30.47 -2.43 19.53
N LYS A 454 -30.59 -3.75 19.61
CA LYS A 454 -31.51 -4.55 18.81
C LYS A 454 -32.96 -4.07 18.98
N GLN A 455 -33.40 -3.85 20.22
CA GLN A 455 -34.75 -3.31 20.48
C GLN A 455 -34.94 -1.91 19.89
N MET A 456 -33.94 -1.04 19.94
CA MET A 456 -34.00 0.28 19.30
C MET A 456 -34.12 0.17 17.79
N MET A 457 -33.31 -0.69 17.15
CA MET A 457 -33.34 -0.85 15.68
C MET A 457 -34.63 -1.52 15.20
N ILE A 458 -35.23 -2.43 15.98
CA ILE A 458 -36.57 -2.96 15.69
C ILE A 458 -37.61 -1.84 15.65
N LYS A 459 -37.62 -0.95 16.65
CA LYS A 459 -38.53 0.21 16.69
C LYS A 459 -38.31 1.15 15.52
N LEU A 460 -37.05 1.48 15.22
CA LEU A 460 -36.65 2.36 14.11
C LEU A 460 -37.09 1.80 12.76
N LEU A 461 -36.92 0.49 12.55
CA LEU A 461 -37.39 -0.17 11.34
C LEU A 461 -38.92 -0.18 11.27
N ASN A 462 -39.64 -0.35 12.38
CA ASN A 462 -41.10 -0.36 12.41
C ASN A 462 -41.70 0.99 12.00
N SER A 463 -41.26 2.08 12.63
CA SER A 463 -41.80 3.43 12.38
C SER A 463 -41.64 3.86 10.92
N SER A 464 -40.67 3.29 10.21
CA SER A 464 -40.45 3.54 8.79
C SER A 464 -41.35 2.71 7.85
N VAL A 465 -41.85 1.56 8.30
CA VAL A 465 -42.75 0.70 7.52
C VAL A 465 -44.17 1.22 7.59
N ASP A 466 -44.58 1.74 8.75
CA ASP A 466 -45.90 2.37 8.95
C ASP A 466 -46.05 3.70 8.19
N ALA A 467 -44.94 4.38 7.87
CA ALA A 467 -44.94 5.62 7.09
C ALA A 467 -44.98 5.41 5.55
N LEU A 468 -44.95 4.15 5.09
CA LEU A 468 -44.99 3.76 3.68
C LEU A 468 -46.27 3.01 3.29
N MET A 469 -47.08 2.61 4.27
CA MET A 469 -48.49 2.24 4.10
C MET A 469 -49.34 3.50 4.24
#